data_AF-A0A936J5G3-F1
#
_entry.id   AF-A0A936J5G3-F1
#
_cell.length_a   1.000
_cell.length_b   1.000
_cell.length_c   1.000
_cell.angle_alpha   90.00
_cell.angle_beta   90.00
_cell.angle_gamma   90.00
#
_symmetry.space_group_name_H-M   'P 1'
#
loop_
_entity.id
_entity.type
_entity.pdbx_description
1 polymer ?
#
loop_
_entity_poly.entity_id
_entity_poly.type
_entity_poly.pdbx_seq_one_letter_code
_entity_poly.pdbx_strand_id
1 'polypeptide(L)'
;MIYSADMGVGKVAGIKIDQATGEMKTVWVVDDTTNAFQPLIGPKDKRVMLLSNARKNVEKEPIKLALFTGNYKEQVTWRDAATGRIIAQSDFFEPLSIGALITPGFGGRVYFPTGKGFITLQVMPAAAPPASK
;
A
#
# COMPACT_ATOMS: atom_id res chain seq x y z
N MET A 1 -8.86 -14.45 1.59
CA MET A 1 -8.40 -13.35 2.46
C MET A 1 -9.28 -12.14 2.18
N ILE A 2 -9.69 -11.47 3.25
CA ILE A 2 -10.31 -10.15 3.26
C ILE A 2 -9.22 -9.18 3.71
N TYR A 3 -9.16 -7.99 3.12
CA TYR A 3 -8.23 -6.94 3.49
C TYR A 3 -9.04 -5.75 3.98
N SER A 4 -8.67 -5.22 5.14
CA SER A 4 -9.34 -4.09 5.77
C SER A 4 -8.35 -2.99 6.04
N ALA A 5 -8.70 -1.76 5.73
CA ALA A 5 -7.91 -0.58 6.02
C ALA A 5 -8.73 0.40 6.85
N ASP A 6 -8.13 0.89 7.95
CA ASP A 6 -8.66 1.99 8.73
C ASP A 6 -7.63 3.12 8.75
N MET A 7 -7.88 4.14 7.95
CA MET A 7 -7.03 5.33 7.85
C MET A 7 -6.96 6.11 9.17
N GLY A 8 -8.05 6.14 9.94
CA GLY A 8 -8.11 6.91 11.18
C GLY A 8 -7.24 6.29 12.27
N VAL A 9 -7.21 4.96 12.33
CA VAL A 9 -6.33 4.18 13.22
C VAL A 9 -4.93 4.02 12.62
N GLY A 10 -4.78 4.15 11.30
CA GLY A 10 -3.51 4.01 10.58
C GLY A 10 -3.07 2.55 10.45
N LYS A 11 -4.04 1.63 10.28
CA LYS A 11 -3.80 0.19 10.24
C LYS A 11 -4.42 -0.46 9.03
N VAL A 12 -3.73 -1.48 8.51
CA VAL A 12 -4.27 -2.41 7.51
C VAL A 12 -4.14 -3.83 8.04
N ALA A 13 -5.19 -4.64 7.86
CA ALA A 13 -5.26 -6.01 8.35
C ALA A 13 -5.58 -7.00 7.22
N GLY A 14 -4.93 -8.15 7.27
CA GLY A 14 -5.26 -9.31 6.45
C GLY A 14 -6.01 -10.34 7.28
N ILE A 15 -7.20 -10.70 6.83
CA ILE A 15 -8.12 -11.59 7.53
C ILE A 15 -8.37 -12.83 6.69
N LYS A 16 -8.10 -14.01 7.24
CA LYS A 16 -8.50 -15.28 6.62
C LYS A 16 -9.95 -15.53 6.96
N ILE A 17 -10.71 -15.99 5.97
CA ILE A 17 -12.07 -16.46 6.13
C ILE A 17 -12.10 -17.94 5.74
N ASP A 18 -12.57 -18.79 6.62
CA ASP A 18 -13.01 -20.13 6.26
C ASP A 18 -14.31 -20.00 5.46
N GLN A 19 -14.31 -20.46 4.21
CA GLN A 19 -15.46 -20.29 3.33
C GLN A 19 -16.61 -21.25 3.64
N ALA A 20 -16.34 -22.37 4.33
CA ALA A 20 -17.36 -23.34 4.70
C ALA A 20 -18.07 -22.93 5.98
N THR A 21 -17.34 -22.40 6.96
CA THR A 21 -17.90 -22.04 8.28
C THR A 21 -18.17 -20.55 8.44
N GLY A 22 -17.56 -19.70 7.62
CA GLY A 22 -17.58 -18.26 7.78
C GLY A 22 -16.64 -17.73 8.88
N GLU A 23 -15.88 -18.60 9.54
CA GLU A 23 -14.96 -18.20 10.61
C GLU A 23 -13.88 -17.24 10.07
N MET A 24 -13.71 -16.10 10.73
CA MET A 24 -12.72 -15.08 10.36
C MET A 24 -11.60 -15.01 11.39
N LYS A 25 -10.35 -15.04 10.90
CA LYS A 25 -9.14 -14.93 11.73
C LYS A 25 -8.20 -13.89 11.15
N THR A 26 -7.85 -12.87 11.95
CA THR A 26 -6.79 -11.93 11.61
C THR A 26 -5.45 -12.67 11.53
N VAL A 27 -4.76 -12.54 10.40
CA VAL A 27 -3.47 -13.20 10.15
C VAL A 27 -2.32 -12.24 10.39
N TRP A 28 -2.50 -10.98 10.00
CA TRP A 28 -1.51 -9.93 10.20
C TRP A 28 -2.19 -8.56 10.31
N VAL A 29 -1.51 -7.64 10.99
CA VAL A 29 -1.86 -6.22 11.06
C VAL A 29 -0.58 -5.43 10.85
N VAL A 30 -0.62 -4.40 10.01
CA VAL A 30 0.52 -3.52 9.74
C VAL A 30 0.14 -2.08 10.02
N ASP A 31 1.14 -1.29 10.41
CA ASP A 31 1.06 0.17 10.42
C ASP A 31 1.10 0.68 8.98
N ASP A 32 -0.02 1.23 8.54
CA ASP A 32 -0.16 1.82 7.22
C ASP A 32 -1.34 2.78 7.22
N THR A 33 -1.07 4.07 6.99
CA THR A 33 -2.12 5.08 6.91
C THR A 33 -2.51 5.26 5.46
N THR A 34 -3.62 4.66 5.05
CA THR A 34 -4.05 4.69 3.64
C THR A 34 -5.51 5.09 3.51
N ASN A 35 -5.80 5.92 2.50
CA ASN A 35 -7.16 6.17 2.01
C ASN A 35 -7.41 5.51 0.65
N ALA A 36 -6.43 4.77 0.14
CA ALA A 36 -6.45 4.19 -1.18
C ALA A 36 -7.12 2.81 -1.15
N PHE A 37 -7.74 2.44 -2.27
CA PHE A 37 -8.12 1.05 -2.48
C PHE A 37 -6.86 0.17 -2.59
N GLN A 38 -6.97 -1.10 -2.15
CA GLN A 38 -5.84 -2.04 -2.08
C GLN A 38 -5.92 -3.12 -3.17
N PRO A 39 -5.35 -2.90 -4.38
CA PRO A 39 -5.37 -3.90 -5.43
C PRO A 39 -4.47 -5.09 -5.10
N LEU A 40 -4.86 -6.23 -5.64
CA LEU A 40 -4.10 -7.47 -5.58
C LEU A 40 -3.65 -7.85 -6.99
N ILE A 41 -2.38 -8.21 -7.13
CA ILE A 41 -1.77 -8.64 -8.39
C ILE A 41 -1.34 -10.10 -8.25
N GLY A 42 -1.58 -10.90 -9.28
CA GLY A 42 -1.10 -12.28 -9.36
C GLY A 42 -2.10 -13.36 -8.91
N PRO A 43 -1.68 -14.64 -8.99
CA PRO A 43 -2.54 -15.79 -8.69
C PRO A 43 -2.85 -15.88 -7.19
N LYS A 44 -3.91 -16.61 -6.84
CA LYS A 44 -4.48 -16.67 -5.48
C LYS A 44 -3.46 -17.00 -4.37
N ASP A 45 -2.45 -17.80 -4.68
CA ASP A 45 -1.42 -18.33 -3.80
C ASP A 45 -0.15 -17.47 -3.75
N LYS A 46 -0.02 -16.48 -4.63
CA LYS A 46 1.15 -15.57 -4.73
C LYS A 46 0.72 -14.12 -4.95
N ARG A 47 -0.38 -13.70 -4.31
CA ARG A 47 -0.89 -12.34 -4.46
C ARG A 47 0.08 -11.33 -3.85
N VAL A 48 0.36 -10.29 -4.61
CA VAL A 48 1.01 -9.07 -4.14
C VAL A 48 -0.07 -8.03 -3.90
N MET A 49 -0.07 -7.45 -2.71
CA MET A 49 -0.95 -6.34 -2.34
C MET A 49 -0.22 -5.02 -2.53
N LEU A 50 -0.88 -4.07 -3.18
CA LEU A 50 -0.43 -2.69 -3.23
C LEU A 50 -1.12 -1.89 -2.12
N LEU A 51 -0.32 -1.24 -1.28
CA LEU A 51 -0.80 -0.26 -0.31
C LEU A 51 -0.12 1.08 -0.55
N SER A 52 -0.84 2.17 -0.27
CA SER A 52 -0.19 3.44 -0.03
C SER A 52 0.07 3.63 1.46
N ASN A 53 1.07 4.43 1.81
CA ASN A 53 1.41 4.80 3.18
C ASN A 53 1.59 6.31 3.30
N ALA A 54 0.63 7.00 3.88
CA ALA A 54 0.67 8.43 4.11
C ALA A 54 1.53 8.76 5.34
N ARG A 55 2.51 9.65 5.15
CA ARG A 55 3.32 10.23 6.21
C ARG A 55 3.07 11.72 6.27
N LYS A 56 2.48 12.18 7.37
CA LYS A 56 2.28 13.61 7.66
C LYS A 56 3.62 14.33 7.68
N ASN A 57 3.67 15.54 7.12
CA ASN A 57 4.87 16.37 7.21
C ASN A 57 5.05 16.95 8.63
N VAL A 58 3.93 17.11 9.36
CA VAL A 58 3.90 17.62 10.74
C VAL A 58 3.29 16.55 11.65
N GLU A 59 4.04 16.08 12.63
CA GLU A 59 3.65 14.95 13.49
C GLU A 59 2.35 15.18 14.26
N LYS A 60 2.15 16.40 14.78
CA LYS A 60 0.96 16.77 15.58
C LYS A 60 -0.24 17.21 14.74
N GLU A 61 -0.11 17.31 13.42
CA GLU A 61 -1.22 17.67 12.55
C GLU A 61 -2.27 16.55 12.56
N PRO A 62 -3.57 16.86 12.70
CA PRO A 62 -4.63 15.87 12.55
C PRO A 62 -4.61 15.26 11.14
N ILE A 63 -4.75 13.93 11.02
CA ILE A 63 -4.66 13.26 9.71
C ILE A 63 -5.66 13.82 8.68
N LYS A 64 -6.89 14.14 9.11
CA LYS A 64 -7.89 14.76 8.23
C LYS A 64 -7.41 16.10 7.68
N LEU A 65 -6.78 16.94 8.51
CA LEU A 65 -6.28 18.24 8.08
C LEU A 65 -5.14 18.07 7.07
N ALA A 66 -4.18 17.19 7.36
CA ALA A 66 -3.08 16.88 6.44
C ALA A 66 -3.60 16.41 5.07
N LEU A 67 -4.64 15.57 5.05
CA LEU A 67 -5.25 15.08 3.81
C LEU A 67 -5.94 16.19 3.01
N PHE A 68 -6.75 17.05 3.66
CA PHE A 68 -7.46 18.13 2.98
C PHE A 68 -6.54 19.24 2.45
N THR A 69 -5.41 19.50 3.12
CA THR A 69 -4.42 20.49 2.68
C THR A 69 -3.37 19.91 1.74
N GLY A 70 -3.29 18.59 1.61
CA GLY A 70 -2.21 17.92 0.89
C GLY A 70 -0.86 17.99 1.63
N ASN A 71 -0.84 18.31 2.92
CA ASN A 71 0.39 18.45 3.73
C ASN A 71 0.95 17.11 4.23
N TYR A 72 1.17 16.19 3.31
CA TYR A 72 1.74 14.88 3.59
C TYR A 72 2.54 14.40 2.39
N LYS A 73 3.32 13.34 2.59
CA LYS A 73 3.89 12.55 1.51
C LYS A 73 3.33 11.15 1.55
N GLU A 74 3.42 10.45 0.43
CA GLU A 74 2.89 9.10 0.32
C GLU A 74 3.89 8.18 -0.36
N GLN A 75 3.92 6.94 0.09
CA GLN A 75 4.77 5.86 -0.43
C GLN A 75 3.86 4.75 -0.94
N VAL A 76 4.27 4.06 -2.01
CA VAL A 76 3.63 2.81 -2.44
C VAL A 76 4.46 1.64 -1.96
N THR A 77 3.80 0.66 -1.37
CA THR A 77 4.41 -0.61 -0.95
C THR A 77 3.80 -1.77 -1.71
N TRP A 78 4.66 -2.69 -2.14
CA TRP A 78 4.29 -4.01 -2.63
C TRP A 78 4.51 -4.97 -1.47
N ARG A 79 3.46 -5.69 -1.10
CA ARG A 79 3.47 -6.60 0.06
C ARG A 79 3.06 -7.99 -0.37
N ASP A 80 3.69 -8.99 0.24
CA ASP A 80 3.14 -10.35 0.22
C ASP A 80 1.76 -10.32 0.90
N ALA A 81 0.70 -10.65 0.17
CA ALA A 81 -0.66 -10.47 0.66
C ALA A 81 -1.04 -11.49 1.76
N ALA A 82 -0.35 -12.64 1.81
CA ALA A 82 -0.60 -13.66 2.83
C ALA A 82 -0.02 -13.26 4.20
N THR A 83 1.06 -12.48 4.21
CA THR A 83 1.84 -12.17 5.43
C THR A 83 1.90 -10.68 5.77
N GLY A 84 1.56 -9.78 4.85
CA GLY A 84 1.68 -8.32 5.00
C GLY A 84 3.11 -7.80 4.87
N ARG A 85 4.10 -8.68 4.63
CA ARG A 85 5.53 -8.35 4.54
C ARG A 85 5.81 -7.50 3.30
N ILE A 86 6.53 -6.40 3.46
CA ILE A 86 7.02 -5.58 2.34
C ILE A 86 8.03 -6.39 1.51
N ILE A 87 7.83 -6.39 0.19
CA ILE A 87 8.72 -7.01 -0.80
C ILE A 87 9.33 -5.98 -1.76
N ALA A 88 8.71 -4.81 -1.91
CA ALA A 88 9.28 -3.62 -2.53
C ALA A 88 8.58 -2.38 -2.01
N GLN A 89 9.24 -1.23 -2.06
CA GLN A 89 8.66 0.06 -1.66
C GLN A 89 9.27 1.18 -2.49
N SER A 90 8.48 2.22 -2.76
CA SER A 90 8.97 3.45 -3.37
C SER A 90 9.59 4.39 -2.33
N ASP A 91 10.16 5.50 -2.78
CA ASP A 91 10.34 6.68 -1.94
C ASP A 91 8.99 7.32 -1.58
N PHE A 92 9.04 8.29 -0.67
CA PHE A 92 7.91 9.17 -0.37
C PHE A 92 7.86 10.34 -1.35
N PHE A 93 6.72 10.51 -2.02
CA PHE A 93 6.48 11.55 -3.02
C PHE A 93 5.14 12.27 -2.74
N GLU A 94 4.61 13.01 -3.71
CA GLU A 94 3.36 13.75 -3.55
C GLU A 94 2.13 12.85 -3.27
N PRO A 95 1.13 13.38 -2.55
CA PRO A 95 -0.13 12.68 -2.27
C PRO A 95 -0.87 12.04 -3.44
N LEU A 96 -1.51 10.90 -3.17
CA LEU A 96 -2.57 10.32 -4.00
C LEU A 96 -3.81 11.23 -3.97
N SER A 97 -4.61 11.18 -5.03
CA SER A 97 -6.00 11.60 -4.97
C SER A 97 -6.77 10.72 -3.97
N ILE A 98 -7.49 11.35 -3.03
CA ILE A 98 -8.21 10.65 -1.94
C ILE A 98 -9.18 9.62 -2.52
N GLY A 99 -9.14 8.39 -2.00
CA GLY A 99 -10.03 7.32 -2.44
C GLY A 99 -9.71 6.77 -3.82
N ALA A 100 -8.55 7.09 -4.38
CA ALA A 100 -8.14 6.52 -5.66
C ALA A 100 -7.60 5.09 -5.52
N LEU A 101 -7.51 4.42 -6.66
CA LEU A 101 -6.95 3.08 -6.79
C LEU A 101 -5.52 3.17 -7.35
N ILE A 102 -4.57 2.56 -6.66
CA ILE A 102 -3.20 2.36 -7.17
C ILE A 102 -3.27 1.34 -8.31
N THR A 103 -3.35 1.78 -9.55
CA THR A 103 -3.85 0.93 -10.64
C THR A 103 -2.72 0.09 -11.25
N PRO A 104 -2.83 -1.25 -11.29
CA PRO A 104 -1.91 -2.07 -12.08
C PRO A 104 -1.99 -1.69 -13.57
N GLY A 105 -0.83 -1.46 -14.18
CA GLY A 105 -0.68 -1.05 -15.57
C GLY A 105 -0.02 -2.12 -16.45
N PHE A 106 0.28 -1.73 -17.69
CA PHE A 106 0.92 -2.62 -18.68
C PHE A 106 2.44 -2.71 -18.48
N GLY A 107 3.00 -3.90 -18.70
CA GLY A 107 4.45 -4.14 -18.66
C GLY A 107 5.05 -4.05 -17.25
N GLY A 108 4.32 -4.48 -16.23
CA GLY A 108 4.78 -4.47 -14.84
C GLY A 108 4.76 -3.09 -14.17
N ARG A 109 4.12 -2.11 -14.80
CA ARG A 109 3.95 -0.75 -14.25
C ARG A 109 2.76 -0.68 -13.32
N VAL A 110 2.78 0.31 -12.45
CA VAL A 110 1.69 0.69 -11.55
C VAL A 110 1.51 2.20 -11.67
N TYR A 111 0.26 2.64 -11.80
CA TYR A 111 -0.08 4.05 -11.89
C TYR A 111 -0.60 4.55 -10.55
N PHE A 112 0.05 5.59 -10.04
CA PHE A 112 -0.33 6.27 -8.82
C PHE A 112 -0.96 7.62 -9.17
N PRO A 113 -2.31 7.73 -9.17
CA PRO A 113 -3.00 8.96 -9.55
C PRO A 113 -2.85 10.07 -8.50
N THR A 114 -2.33 11.22 -8.92
CA THR A 114 -2.17 12.41 -8.09
C THR A 114 -3.16 13.50 -8.54
N GLY A 115 -3.28 14.59 -7.78
CA GLY A 115 -4.06 15.75 -8.21
C GLY A 115 -3.54 16.45 -9.48
N LYS A 116 -2.34 16.08 -9.97
CA LYS A 116 -1.68 16.70 -11.14
C LYS A 116 -1.55 15.75 -12.34
N GLY A 117 -2.01 14.50 -12.22
CA GLY A 117 -1.80 13.46 -13.23
C GLY A 117 -1.55 12.11 -12.57
N PHE A 118 -0.49 11.42 -12.94
CA PHE A 118 -0.09 10.17 -12.30
C PHE A 118 1.42 9.97 -12.31
N ILE A 119 1.90 9.26 -11.29
CA ILE A 119 3.27 8.77 -11.24
C ILE A 119 3.26 7.33 -11.77
N THR A 120 4.22 7.00 -12.62
CA THR A 120 4.43 5.62 -13.08
C THR A 120 5.50 4.97 -12.22
N LEU A 121 5.15 3.86 -11.57
CA LEU A 121 6.05 3.09 -10.72
C LEU A 121 6.32 1.73 -11.36
N GLN A 122 7.56 1.26 -11.26
CA GLN A 122 7.95 -0.08 -11.70
C GLN A 122 8.91 -0.66 -10.68
N VAL A 123 8.62 -1.88 -10.21
CA VAL A 123 9.51 -2.59 -9.28
C VAL A 123 10.74 -3.06 -10.06
N MET A 124 11.92 -2.70 -9.55
CA MET A 124 13.20 -3.17 -10.07
C MET A 124 13.71 -4.34 -9.21
N PRO A 125 14.49 -5.27 -9.79
CA PRO A 125 15.21 -6.26 -9.01
C PRO A 125 16.07 -5.59 -7.94
N ALA A 126 16.21 -6.23 -6.78
CA ALA A 126 17.17 -5.79 -5.77
C ALA A 126 18.57 -5.71 -6.40
N ALA A 127 19.33 -4.67 -6.06
CA ALA A 127 20.72 -4.58 -6.47
C ALA A 127 21.47 -5.84 -6.01
N ALA A 128 22.34 -6.37 -6.86
CA ALA A 128 23.21 -7.46 -6.45
C ALA A 128 24.02 -7.02 -5.22
N PRO A 129 24.23 -7.91 -4.23
CA PRO A 129 25.12 -7.61 -3.12
C PRO A 129 26.48 -7.16 -3.66
N PRO A 130 27.15 -6.16 -3.04
CA PRO A 130 28.50 -5.83 -3.43
C PRO A 130 29.38 -7.09 -3.38
N ALA A 131 30.19 -7.31 -4.41
CA ALA A 131 31.11 -8.43 -4.43
C ALA A 131 32.01 -8.35 -3.18
N SER A 132 32.07 -9.44 -2.41
CA SER A 132 33.00 -9.54 -1.29
C SER A 132 34.42 -9.35 -1.83
N LYS A 133 35.15 -8.36 -1.29
CA LYS A 133 36.58 -8.19 -1.54
C LYS A 133 37.38 -9.28 -0.84
#